data_AF-A0A7C5SW04-F1
#
_entry.id   AF-A0A7C5SW04-F1
#
_cell.length_a   1.000
_cell.length_b   1.000
_cell.length_c   1.000
_cell.angle_alpha   90.00
_cell.angle_beta   90.00
_cell.angle_gamma   90.00
#
_symmetry.space_group_name_H-M   'P 1'
#
loop_
_entity.id
_entity.type
_entity.pdbx_description
1 polymer ?
#
loop_
_entity_poly.entity_id
_entity_poly.type
_entity_poly.pdbx_seq_one_letter_code
_entity_poly.pdbx_strand_id
1 'polypeptide(L)' 'AGTHDSFLEAGEFVATVEKRAGLMIGCVEEIAYRNGWIDRERLLHFAKRYSKTDYGKYLKTLAEESVHAL' A
#
# COMPACT_ATOMS: atom_id res chain seq x y z
N ALA A 1 -21.21 9.57 6.84
CA ALA A 1 -21.72 9.50 5.45
C ALA A 1 -21.95 8.03 5.12
N GLY A 2 -23.12 7.66 4.60
CA GLY A 2 -23.52 6.24 4.50
C GLY A 2 -24.50 5.94 3.37
N THR A 3 -24.62 6.83 2.40
CA THR A 3 -25.39 6.59 1.17
C THR A 3 -24.50 5.97 0.10
N HIS A 4 -25.09 5.27 -0.86
CA HIS A 4 -24.35 4.66 -1.98
C HIS A 4 -23.48 5.67 -2.73
N ASP A 5 -24.00 6.88 -2.95
CA ASP A 5 -23.26 7.95 -3.63
C ASP A 5 -22.05 8.42 -2.82
N SER A 6 -22.17 8.57 -1.50
CA SER A 6 -21.03 8.96 -0.66
C SER A 6 -19.93 7.89 -0.60
N PHE A 7 -20.28 6.60 -0.73
CA PHE A 7 -19.28 5.53 -0.84
C PHE A 7 -18.57 5.55 -2.19
N LEU A 8 -19.30 5.85 -3.27
CA LEU A 8 -18.72 6.00 -4.61
C LEU A 8 -17.74 7.17 -4.65
N GLU A 9 -18.14 8.35 -4.17
CA GLU A 9 -17.27 9.54 -4.10
C GLU A 9 -16.03 9.28 -3.23
N ALA A 10 -16.18 8.59 -2.10
CA ALA A 10 -15.04 8.26 -1.24
C ALA A 10 -14.04 7.32 -1.95
N GLY A 11 -14.54 6.32 -2.69
CA GLY A 11 -13.69 5.43 -3.48
C GLY A 11 -12.94 6.16 -4.60
N GLU A 12 -13.63 7.06 -5.31
CA GLU A 12 -13.02 7.89 -6.36
C GLU A 12 -11.97 8.85 -5.81
N PHE A 13 -12.21 9.43 -4.63
CA PHE A 13 -11.26 10.29 -3.94
C PHE A 13 -9.99 9.51 -3.58
N VAL A 14 -10.12 8.35 -2.93
CA VAL A 14 -8.98 7.48 -2.57
C VAL A 14 -8.19 7.09 -3.82
N ALA A 15 -8.87 6.57 -4.85
CA ALA A 15 -8.20 6.15 -6.08
C ALA A 15 -7.46 7.31 -6.79
N THR A 16 -8.00 8.52 -6.74
CA THR A 16 -7.37 9.71 -7.33
C THR A 16 -6.14 10.14 -6.54
N VAL A 17 -6.22 10.12 -5.20
CA VAL A 17 -5.09 10.47 -4.33
C VAL A 17 -3.97 9.45 -4.46
N GLU A 18 -4.27 8.15 -4.44
CA GLU A 18 -3.28 7.08 -4.59
C GLU A 18 -2.53 7.18 -5.92
N LYS A 19 -3.26 7.43 -7.03
CA LYS A 19 -2.66 7.60 -8.36
C LYS A 19 -1.72 8.82 -8.46
N ARG A 20 -1.97 9.88 -7.69
CA ARG A 20 -1.17 11.12 -7.72
C ARG A 20 0.00 11.10 -6.74
N ALA A 21 -0.19 10.54 -5.55
CA ALA A 21 0.82 10.50 -4.51
C ALA A 21 1.81 9.34 -4.69
N GLY A 22 1.46 8.31 -5.45
CA GLY A 22 2.28 7.10 -5.59
C GLY A 22 2.34 6.24 -4.32
N LEU A 23 1.52 6.56 -3.31
CA LEU A 23 1.41 5.88 -2.04
C LEU A 23 -0.01 5.32 -1.88
N MET A 24 -0.15 4.13 -1.29
CA MET A 24 -1.46 3.56 -1.01
C MET A 24 -1.98 3.98 0.37
N ILE A 25 -3.26 4.32 0.44
CA ILE A 25 -3.91 4.75 1.68
C ILE A 25 -4.35 3.50 2.45
N GLY A 26 -3.95 3.40 3.72
CA GLY A 26 -4.39 2.31 4.60
C GLY A 26 -3.62 0.99 4.42
N CYS A 27 -2.42 1.02 3.85
CA CYS A 27 -1.54 -0.14 3.78
C CYS A 27 -0.95 -0.46 5.16
N VAL A 28 -1.53 -1.44 5.87
CA VAL A 28 -1.09 -1.81 7.23
C VAL A 28 0.30 -2.45 7.22
N GLU A 29 0.61 -3.19 6.15
CA GLU A 29 1.89 -3.84 5.91
C GLU A 29 3.03 -2.81 5.76
N GLU A 30 2.77 -1.69 5.10
CA GLU A 30 3.72 -0.58 5.02
C GLU A 30 3.97 0.03 6.39
N ILE A 31 2.90 0.31 7.14
CA ILE A 31 3.00 0.87 8.50
C ILE A 31 3.80 -0.08 9.40
N ALA A 32 3.50 -1.38 9.34
CA ALA A 32 4.20 -2.40 10.13
C ALA A 32 5.68 -2.48 9.73
N TYR A 33 6.01 -2.39 8.44
CA TYR A 33 7.38 -2.44 7.96
C TYR A 33 8.18 -1.18 8.34
N ARG A 34 7.61 0.02 8.15
CA ARG A 34 8.24 1.30 8.53
C ARG A 34 8.44 1.44 10.04
N ASN A 35 7.55 0.86 10.85
CA ASN A 35 7.70 0.81 12.31
C ASN A 35 8.60 -0.35 12.80
N GLY A 36 9.13 -1.19 11.89
CA GLY A 36 9.99 -2.32 12.24
C GLY A 36 9.28 -3.49 12.92
N TRP A 37 7.95 -3.57 12.84
CA TRP A 37 7.16 -4.68 13.39
C TRP A 37 7.25 -5.94 12.51
N ILE A 38 7.53 -5.77 11.22
CA ILE A 38 7.83 -6.85 10.29
C ILE A 38 9.14 -6.54 9.56
N ASP A 39 9.87 -7.59 9.20
CA ASP A 39 11.08 -7.48 8.40
C ASP A 39 10.79 -7.47 6.89
N ARG A 40 11.83 -7.22 6.11
CA ARG A 40 11.77 -7.18 4.64
C ARG A 40 11.33 -8.51 4.04
N GLU A 41 11.74 -9.63 4.62
CA GLU A 41 11.38 -10.96 4.10
C GLU A 41 9.88 -11.23 4.25
N ARG A 42 9.31 -10.86 5.39
CA ARG A 42 7.88 -10.95 5.66
C ARG A 42 7.09 -10.02 4.75
N LEU A 43 7.58 -8.80 4.50
CA LEU A 43 6.97 -7.90 3.51
C LEU A 43 6.98 -8.50 2.10
N LEU A 44 8.11 -9.08 1.67
CA LEU A 44 8.23 -9.76 0.37
C LEU A 44 7.35 -11.01 0.26
N HIS A 45 7.13 -11.72 1.38
CA HIS A 45 6.19 -12.83 1.41
C HIS A 45 4.76 -12.37 1.09
N PHE A 46 4.32 -11.26 1.68
CA PHE A 46 3.03 -10.64 1.36
C PHE A 46 2.99 -10.13 -0.09
N ALA A 47 4.05 -9.46 -0.55
CA ALA A 47 4.17 -9.02 -1.94
C ALA A 47 4.03 -10.18 -2.93
N LYS A 48 4.64 -11.34 -2.63
CA LYS A 48 4.53 -12.56 -3.45
C LYS A 48 3.11 -13.12 -3.45
N ARG A 49 2.46 -13.16 -2.29
CA ARG A 49 1.06 -13.62 -2.15
C ARG A 49 0.11 -12.78 -3.01
N TYR A 50 0.34 -11.47 -3.08
CA TYR A 50 -0.47 -10.53 -3.85
C TYR A 50 0.15 -10.14 -5.19
N SER A 51 1.13 -10.89 -5.69
CA SER A 51 1.94 -10.51 -6.88
C SER A 51 1.16 -10.20 -8.16
N LYS A 52 -0.08 -10.69 -8.28
CA LYS A 52 -0.96 -10.44 -9.43
C LYS A 52 -1.74 -9.12 -9.33
N THR A 53 -1.72 -8.44 -8.19
CA THR A 53 -2.42 -7.18 -7.96
C THR A 53 -1.44 -6.01 -7.92
N ASP A 54 -1.94 -4.81 -8.17
CA ASP A 54 -1.14 -3.60 -8.03
C ASP A 54 -0.68 -3.39 -6.58
N TYR A 55 -1.46 -3.89 -5.62
CA TYR A 55 -1.11 -3.93 -4.21
C TYR A 55 0.17 -4.76 -3.95
N GLY A 56 0.29 -5.98 -4.51
CA GLY A 56 1.51 -6.78 -4.35
C GLY A 56 2.72 -6.19 -5.07
N LYS A 57 2.52 -5.51 -6.20
CA LYS A 57 3.59 -4.74 -6.87
C LYS A 57 4.07 -3.60 -5.97
N TYR A 58 3.15 -2.87 -5.34
CA TYR A 58 3.49 -1.80 -4.41
C TYR A 58 4.30 -2.31 -3.21
N LEU A 59 3.87 -3.39 -2.56
CA LEU A 59 4.63 -3.99 -1.44
C LEU A 59 6.04 -4.42 -1.86
N LYS A 60 6.19 -4.92 -3.08
CA LYS A 60 7.50 -5.28 -3.64
C LYS A 60 8.38 -4.05 -3.81
N THR A 61 7.85 -2.99 -4.42
CA THR A 61 8.57 -1.71 -4.59
C THR A 61 8.98 -1.13 -3.24
N LEU A 62 8.08 -1.13 -2.25
CA LEU A 62 8.38 -0.66 -0.90
C LEU A 62 9.54 -1.43 -0.23
N ALA A 63 9.57 -2.76 -0.40
CA ALA A 63 10.65 -3.61 0.10
C ALA A 63 11.99 -3.37 -0.62
N GLU A 64 11.97 -2.81 -1.84
CA GLU A 64 13.15 -2.48 -2.65
C GLU A 64 13.63 -1.04 -2.40
N GLU A 65 12.72 -0.07 -2.23
CA GLU A 65 13.03 1.35 -2.00
C GLU A 65 13.62 1.65 -0.62
N SER A 66 13.29 0.85 0.40
CA SER A 66 13.75 1.07 1.77
C SER A 66 15.25 0.89 1.98
N VAL A 67 16.00 0.57 0.92
CA VAL A 67 17.47 0.61 0.88
C VAL A 67 18.00 2.07 0.79
N HIS A 68 17.14 3.09 0.64
CA HIS A 68 17.54 4.49 0.45
C HIS A 68 17.00 5.50 1.50
N ALA A 69 16.59 5.03 2.69
CA ALA A 69 16.35 5.95 3.81
C ALA A 69 17.70 6.34 4.45
N LEU A 70 18.32 7.39 3.90
CA LEU A 70 19.36 8.20 4.56
C LEU A 70 18.71 9.22 5.49
#